data_AF-A0A3B3Y128-F1
#
_entry.id   AF-A0A3B3Y128-F1
#
_cell.length_a   1.000
_cell.length_b   1.000
_cell.length_c   1.000
_cell.angle_alpha   90.00
_cell.angle_beta   90.00
_cell.angle_gamma   90.00
#
_symmetry.space_group_name_H-M   'P 1'
#
loop_
_entity.id
_entity.type
_entity.pdbx_description
1 polymer ?
#
loop_
_entity_poly.entity_id
_entity_poly.type
_entity_poly.pdbx_seq_one_letter_code
_entity_poly.pdbx_strand_id
1 'polypeptide(L)'
;LIHYQMFKIISREQFRRYLEKSGVLDSLTSVLVALYEEPDKPDNALDYIKVHLGGVVCGEPTDTEVLQAELADLQQKFNLLMEENKELRNKLLQYEPSSEEGAPQQPEGVV
;
A
#
# COMPACT_ATOMS: atom_id res chain seq x y z
N LEU A 1 11.40 26.89 45.66
CA LEU A 1 10.13 26.13 45.64
C LEU A 1 9.14 26.62 44.57
N ILE A 2 8.79 27.91 44.52
CA ILE A 2 7.80 28.45 43.56
C ILE A 2 8.23 28.26 42.09
N HIS A 3 9.49 28.53 41.76
CA HIS A 3 10.04 28.31 40.42
C HIS A 3 9.94 26.83 39.98
N TYR A 4 10.23 25.88 40.87
CA TYR A 4 10.11 24.45 40.58
C TYR A 4 8.65 24.03 40.30
N GLN A 5 7.69 24.58 41.05
CA GLN A 5 6.27 24.31 40.80
C GLN A 5 5.79 24.93 39.49
N MET A 6 6.20 26.17 39.18
CA MET A 6 5.91 26.79 37.90
C MET A 6 6.49 26.00 36.73
N PHE A 7 7.76 25.55 36.84
CA PHE A 7 8.39 24.73 35.82
C PHE A 7 7.64 23.40 35.60
N LYS A 8 7.21 22.71 36.67
CA LYS A 8 6.36 21.51 36.56
C LYS A 8 5.03 21.78 35.85
N ILE A 9 4.37 22.90 36.14
CA ILE A 9 3.09 23.26 35.52
C ILE A 9 3.30 23.52 34.02
N ILE A 10 4.33 24.31 33.67
CA ILE A 10 4.66 24.63 32.28
C ILE A 10 5.01 23.36 31.50
N SER A 11 5.79 22.45 32.07
CA SER A 11 6.16 21.19 31.43
C SER A 11 4.93 20.29 31.17
N ARG A 12 4.00 20.20 32.12
CA ARG A 12 2.74 19.46 31.94
C ARG A 12 1.86 20.06 30.85
N GLU A 13 1.75 21.38 30.82
CA GLU A 13 0.98 22.10 29.80
C GLU A 13 1.60 21.92 28.40
N GLN A 14 2.93 21.97 28.29
CA GLN A 14 3.63 21.69 27.03
C GLN A 14 3.37 20.27 26.53
N PHE A 15 3.43 19.28 27.42
CA PHE A 15 3.14 17.90 27.06
C PHE A 15 1.67 17.71 26.63
N ARG A 16 0.73 18.33 27.36
CA ARG A 16 -0.68 18.34 26.99
C ARG A 16 -0.89 18.92 25.59
N ARG A 17 -0.32 20.11 25.32
CA ARG A 17 -0.43 20.75 24.00
C ARG A 17 0.22 19.93 22.89
N TYR A 18 1.28 19.19 23.19
CA TYR A 18 1.86 18.26 22.24
C TYR A 18 0.86 17.15 21.87
N LEU A 19 0.21 16.52 22.86
CA LEU A 19 -0.79 15.47 22.62
C LEU A 19 -2.04 15.99 21.89
N GLU A 20 -2.46 17.22 22.17
CA GLU A 20 -3.55 17.89 21.45
C GLU A 20 -3.15 18.15 19.98
N LYS A 21 -1.96 18.72 19.74
CA LYS A 21 -1.47 19.02 18.38
C LYS A 21 -1.22 17.77 17.54
N SER A 22 -0.81 16.67 18.14
CA SER A 22 -0.58 15.40 17.43
C SER A 22 -1.86 14.59 17.21
N GLY A 23 -3.02 15.06 17.70
CA GLY A 23 -4.29 14.35 17.58
C GLY A 23 -4.43 13.13 18.49
N VAL A 24 -3.46 12.86 19.38
CA VAL A 24 -3.51 11.71 20.29
C VAL A 24 -4.72 11.79 21.23
N LEU A 25 -5.04 12.98 21.74
CA LEU A 25 -6.21 13.16 22.60
C LEU A 25 -7.52 12.92 21.85
N ASP A 26 -7.60 13.33 20.58
CA ASP A 26 -8.79 13.15 19.75
C ASP A 26 -9.00 11.67 19.44
N SER A 27 -7.94 10.95 19.08
CA SER A 27 -7.99 9.49 18.84
C SER A 27 -8.39 8.72 20.10
N LEU A 28 -7.82 9.04 21.26
CA LEU A 28 -8.20 8.43 22.53
C LEU A 28 -9.66 8.72 22.87
N THR A 29 -10.11 9.96 22.67
CA THR A 29 -11.51 10.36 22.92
C THR A 29 -12.45 9.59 22.01
N SER A 30 -12.13 9.46 20.71
CA SER A 30 -12.92 8.71 19.73
C SER A 30 -13.10 7.24 20.13
N VAL A 31 -12.01 6.55 20.50
CA VAL A 31 -12.08 5.14 20.95
C VAL A 31 -12.91 4.99 22.22
N LEU A 32 -12.79 5.93 23.17
CA LEU A 32 -13.59 5.92 24.39
C LEU A 32 -15.08 6.17 24.13
N VAL A 33 -15.42 7.04 23.17
CA VAL A 33 -16.80 7.27 22.73
C VAL A 33 -17.35 6.01 22.07
N ALA A 34 -16.61 5.36 21.17
CA ALA A 34 -17.02 4.10 20.55
C ALA A 34 -17.28 3.02 21.61
N LEU A 35 -16.36 2.86 22.56
CA LEU A 35 -16.55 1.94 23.68
C LEU A 35 -17.78 2.31 24.53
N TYR A 36 -18.07 3.60 24.72
CA TYR A 36 -19.25 4.06 25.47
C TYR A 36 -20.57 3.78 24.71
N GLU A 37 -20.57 3.92 23.40
CA GLU A 37 -21.74 3.68 22.54
C GLU A 37 -22.00 2.21 22.27
N GLU A 38 -21.01 1.33 22.47
CA GLU A 38 -21.15 -0.11 22.25
C GLU A 38 -22.34 -0.70 23.04
N PRO A 39 -23.37 -1.24 22.36
CA PRO A 39 -24.58 -1.74 23.02
C PRO A 39 -24.29 -2.96 23.88
N ASP A 40 -23.42 -3.85 23.40
CA ASP A 40 -22.92 -5.01 24.13
C ASP A 40 -21.49 -4.72 24.62
N LYS A 41 -21.39 -4.25 25.86
CA LYS A 41 -20.09 -3.89 26.44
C LYS A 41 -19.15 -5.10 26.47
N PRO A 42 -17.91 -4.96 25.98
CA PRO A 42 -16.96 -6.07 26.00
C PRO A 42 -16.59 -6.42 27.44
N ASP A 43 -16.47 -7.72 27.73
CA ASP A 43 -16.01 -8.22 29.04
C ASP A 43 -14.62 -7.69 29.41
N ASN A 44 -13.78 -7.41 28.40
CA ASN A 44 -12.48 -6.79 28.56
C ASN A 44 -12.35 -5.49 27.76
N ALA A 45 -12.71 -4.37 28.40
CA ALA A 45 -12.58 -3.04 27.83
C ALA A 45 -11.14 -2.65 27.44
N LEU A 46 -10.12 -3.15 28.15
CA LEU A 46 -8.73 -2.83 27.81
C LEU A 46 -8.30 -3.45 26.49
N ASP A 47 -8.73 -4.68 26.22
CA ASP A 47 -8.42 -5.33 24.95
C ASP A 47 -9.17 -4.68 23.78
N TYR A 48 -10.42 -4.26 24.01
CA TYR A 48 -11.16 -3.44 23.03
C TYR A 48 -10.38 -2.17 22.67
N ILE A 49 -9.92 -1.41 23.67
CA ILE A 49 -9.17 -0.17 23.45
C ILE A 49 -7.87 -0.44 22.69
N LYS A 50 -7.10 -1.48 23.03
CA LYS A 50 -5.85 -1.82 22.33
C LYS A 50 -6.06 -2.04 20.84
N VAL A 51 -7.10 -2.82 20.48
CA VAL A 51 -7.42 -3.15 19.09
C VAL A 51 -7.89 -1.90 18.34
N HIS A 52 -8.84 -1.17 18.91
CA HIS A 52 -9.44 -0.01 18.25
C HIS A 52 -8.45 1.15 18.13
N LEU A 53 -7.56 1.34 19.09
CA LEU A 53 -6.51 2.36 18.99
C LEU A 53 -5.47 1.98 17.91
N GLY A 54 -5.14 0.70 17.76
CA GLY A 54 -4.30 0.21 16.66
C GLY A 54 -4.92 0.43 15.28
N GLY A 55 -6.24 0.24 15.17
CA GLY A 55 -7.00 0.52 13.93
C GLY A 55 -7.14 2.01 13.63
N VAL A 56 -7.38 2.86 14.65
CA VAL A 56 -7.48 4.32 14.50
C VAL A 56 -6.13 4.95 14.11
N VAL A 57 -5.01 4.43 14.63
CA VAL A 57 -3.66 4.88 14.23
C VAL A 57 -3.32 4.45 12.79
N CYS A 58 -3.94 3.39 12.28
CA CYS A 58 -3.80 2.93 10.88
C CYS A 58 -4.88 3.51 9.94
N GLY A 59 -5.50 4.63 10.30
CA GLY A 59 -6.54 5.29 9.48
C GLY A 59 -6.01 6.06 8.25
N GLU A 60 -4.70 6.30 8.15
CA GLU A 60 -4.06 6.55 6.86
C GLU A 60 -3.79 5.22 6.18
N PRO A 61 -3.93 5.11 4.83
CA PRO A 61 -3.55 3.89 4.14
C PRO A 61 -2.13 3.58 4.56
N THR A 62 -1.97 2.48 5.30
CA THR A 62 -0.66 2.11 5.82
C THR A 62 0.30 2.04 4.64
N ASP A 63 1.59 2.33 4.83
CA ASP A 63 2.57 2.18 3.75
C ASP A 63 2.43 0.80 3.06
N THR A 64 2.02 -0.21 3.83
CA THR A 64 1.66 -1.55 3.33
C THR A 64 0.45 -1.59 2.39
N GLU A 65 -0.62 -0.83 2.65
CA GLU A 65 -1.79 -0.74 1.76
C GLU A 65 -1.48 0.05 0.48
N VAL A 66 -0.71 1.13 0.60
CA VAL A 66 -0.21 1.89 -0.57
C VAL A 66 0.67 1.00 -1.44
N LEU A 67 1.63 0.29 -0.81
CA LEU A 67 2.50 -0.65 -1.51
C LEU A 67 1.72 -1.79 -2.16
N GLN A 68 0.65 -2.30 -1.53
CA GLN A 68 -0.20 -3.33 -2.13
C GLN A 68 -0.95 -2.81 -3.35
N ALA A 69 -1.48 -1.58 -3.29
CA ALA A 69 -2.12 -0.94 -4.44
C ALA A 69 -1.13 -0.73 -5.59
N GLU A 70 0.08 -0.23 -5.31
CA GLU A 70 1.13 -0.06 -6.32
C GLU A 70 1.57 -1.39 -6.95
N LEU A 71 1.68 -2.46 -6.15
CA LEU A 71 2.02 -3.79 -6.65
C LEU A 71 0.94 -4.32 -7.60
N ALA A 72 -0.34 -4.20 -7.23
CA ALA A 72 -1.46 -4.58 -8.07
C ALA A 72 -1.46 -3.81 -9.41
N ASP A 73 -1.22 -2.50 -9.35
CA ASP A 73 -1.16 -1.61 -10.51
C ASP A 73 -0.01 -1.98 -11.45
N LEU A 74 1.16 -2.29 -10.88
CA LEU A 74 2.35 -2.69 -11.64
C LEU A 74 2.17 -4.08 -12.26
N GLN A 75 1.52 -5.01 -11.55
CA GLN A 75 1.24 -6.35 -12.03
C GLN A 75 0.23 -6.33 -13.18
N GLN A 76 -0.77 -5.45 -13.12
CA GLN A 76 -1.69 -5.20 -14.25
C GLN A 76 -0.94 -4.64 -15.47
N LYS A 77 -0.09 -3.62 -15.28
CA LYS A 77 0.72 -3.05 -16.37
C LYS A 77 1.65 -4.09 -16.99
N PHE A 78 2.28 -4.92 -16.17
CA PHE A 78 3.15 -6.00 -16.62
C PHE A 78 2.39 -7.00 -17.49
N ASN A 79 1.21 -7.44 -17.06
CA ASN A 79 0.38 -8.37 -17.82
C ASN A 79 -0.04 -7.79 -19.17
N LEU A 80 -0.48 -6.53 -19.20
CA LEU A 80 -0.86 -5.84 -20.44
C LEU A 80 0.33 -5.74 -21.42
N LEU A 81 1.49 -5.31 -20.92
CA LEU A 81 2.71 -5.23 -21.75
C LEU A 81 3.13 -6.61 -22.26
N MET A 82 3.00 -7.66 -21.45
CA MET A 82 3.38 -9.01 -21.83
C MET A 82 2.45 -9.56 -22.91
N GLU A 83 1.15 -9.26 -22.83
CA GLU A 83 0.16 -9.61 -23.85
C GLU A 83 0.41 -8.84 -25.15
N GLU A 84 0.65 -7.53 -25.08
CA GLU A 84 1.01 -6.72 -26.25
C GLU A 84 2.31 -7.22 -26.90
N ASN A 85 3.33 -7.55 -26.10
CA ASN A 85 4.59 -8.08 -26.63
C ASN A 85 4.36 -9.42 -27.35
N LYS A 86 3.51 -10.29 -26.79
CA LYS A 86 3.12 -11.55 -27.42
C LYS A 86 2.39 -11.32 -28.75
N GLU A 87 1.46 -10.38 -28.80
CA GLU A 87 0.76 -10.01 -30.03
C GLU A 87 1.70 -9.45 -31.09
N LEU A 88 2.59 -8.54 -30.70
CA LEU A 88 3.57 -7.94 -31.61
C LEU A 88 4.56 -8.98 -32.15
N ARG A 89 5.02 -9.91 -31.31
CA ARG A 89 5.85 -11.06 -31.74
C ARG A 89 5.10 -11.96 -32.72
N ASN A 90 3.83 -12.26 -32.45
CA ASN A 90 3.00 -13.06 -33.36
C ASN A 90 2.75 -12.34 -34.69
N LYS A 91 2.58 -11.01 -34.68
CA LYS A 91 2.49 -10.20 -35.90
C LYS A 91 3.81 -10.23 -36.67
N LEU A 92 4.95 -10.05 -36.00
CA LEU A 92 6.28 -10.17 -36.61
C LEU A 92 6.49 -11.53 -37.28
N LEU A 93 6.16 -12.63 -36.60
CA LEU A 93 6.23 -14.00 -37.13
C LEU A 93 5.37 -14.21 -38.38
N GLN A 94 4.24 -13.51 -38.51
CA GLN A 94 3.39 -13.57 -39.71
C GLN A 94 3.96 -12.78 -40.89
N TYR A 95 4.83 -11.81 -40.65
CA TYR A 95 5.57 -11.11 -41.70
C TYR A 95 6.93 -11.76 -42.01
N GLU A 96 7.37 -12.71 -41.20
CA GLU A 96 8.60 -13.48 -41.39
C GLU A 96 8.49 -14.88 -42.10
N PRO A 97 7.39 -15.30 -42.78
CA PRO A 97 7.39 -16.53 -43.57
C PRO A 97 7.56 -16.27 -45.09
N SER A 98 8.33 -15.25 -45.51
CA SER A 98 8.60 -14.99 -46.95
C SER A 98 9.94 -14.31 -47.25
N SER A 99 11.01 -14.66 -46.54
CA SER A 99 12.38 -14.37 -47.03
C SER A 99 13.24 -15.61 -47.29
N GLU A 100 12.69 -16.82 -47.17
CA GLU A 100 13.38 -18.04 -47.61
C GLU A 100 12.45 -18.92 -48.45
N GLU A 101 12.21 -18.54 -49.71
CA GLU A 101 11.89 -19.54 -50.73
C GLU A 101 12.37 -19.10 -52.11
N GLY A 102 13.64 -19.46 -52.35
CA GLY A 102 14.31 -19.47 -53.64
C GLY A 102 15.39 -20.56 -53.61
N ALA A 103 15.01 -21.79 -53.26
CA ALA A 103 15.81 -23.00 -53.39
C ALA A 103 15.21 -23.87 -54.53
N PRO A 104 15.85 -24.94 -55.07
CA PRO A 104 17.27 -25.34 -55.13
C PRO A 104 17.67 -25.96 -56.52
N GLN A 105 18.88 -26.55 -56.59
CA GLN A 105 19.30 -27.72 -57.41
C GLN A 105 20.24 -27.48 -58.61
N GLN A 106 21.47 -27.99 -58.46
CA GLN A 106 22.39 -28.39 -59.52
C GLN A 106 21.73 -29.42 -60.47
N PRO A 107 22.25 -29.57 -61.71
CA PRO A 107 22.84 -30.86 -62.04
C PRO A 107 24.17 -30.78 -62.81
N GLU A 108 24.93 -31.86 -62.66
CA GLU A 108 26.25 -32.18 -63.21
C GLU A 108 26.31 -32.27 -64.76
N GLY A 109 27.52 -32.07 -65.34
CA GLY A 109 27.99 -32.93 -66.44
C GLY A 109 28.40 -32.30 -67.80
N VAL A 110 29.71 -32.42 -68.10
CA VAL A 110 30.35 -32.76 -69.39
C VAL A 110 30.13 -31.85 -70.62
N VAL A 111 31.17 -31.09 -71.02
CA VAL A 111 32.07 -31.36 -72.17
C VAL A 111 33.34 -30.52 -72.08
#